data_AF-A0A2W2HDG4-F1
#
_entry.id   AF-A0A2W2HDG4-F1
#
_cell.length_a   1.000
_cell.length_b   1.000
_cell.length_c   1.000
_cell.angle_alpha   90.00
_cell.angle_beta   90.00
_cell.angle_gamma   90.00
#
_symmetry.space_group_name_H-M   'P 1'
#
loop_
_entity.id
_entity.type
_entity.pdbx_description
1 polymer ?
#
loop_
_entity_poly.entity_id
_entity_poly.type
_entity_poly.pdbx_seq_one_letter_code
_entity_poly.pdbx_strand_id
1 'polypeptide(L)'
;MRTSTRPTPCARERGCEMSGNCPHCGYPVLAGETFCEECGRALQVGAPGACAACGAAAIDAEGYCERCGLRQPTARDHAEVEAGRAAGVSDRGKRHSRNEDAMALLAVDAEVVAGIVCDGVSSSPRPDDGSLAAAEAGAATLVKELRGGTGPVEATRAAVARAAEAIAVLGTLHDAPACTFVSAVVGRGRVTIGWVGDSRAYWLGATPARLTLDDATESGMLTAWLGADAGEVIPQVRTFEPDGPGVVLVCSDGLWGYLPAPEDMARAAQDAARAPLATAQALVRLANDAGGRDNITVLVIPFEKGSTPK
;
A
#
# COMPACT_ATOMS: atom_id res chain seq x y z
N MET A 1 5.12 -27.98 -21.90
CA MET A 1 4.26 -28.97 -21.23
C MET A 1 5.11 -29.90 -20.37
N ARG A 2 5.16 -29.62 -19.06
CA ARG A 2 5.43 -30.54 -17.94
C ARG A 2 5.07 -29.73 -16.69
N THR A 3 3.84 -29.88 -16.25
CA THR A 3 3.30 -29.31 -15.02
C THR A 3 3.87 -30.08 -13.84
N SER A 4 4.74 -29.45 -13.06
CA SER A 4 5.19 -29.97 -11.76
C SER A 4 4.40 -29.25 -10.67
N THR A 5 3.17 -29.72 -10.43
CA THR A 5 2.39 -29.38 -9.24
C THR A 5 2.93 -30.23 -8.10
N ARG A 6 3.66 -29.64 -7.17
CA ARG A 6 3.85 -30.28 -5.85
C ARG A 6 2.51 -30.18 -5.12
N PRO A 7 1.90 -31.31 -4.69
CA PRO A 7 0.69 -31.26 -3.90
C PRO A 7 1.00 -30.81 -2.47
N THR A 8 0.13 -29.97 -1.93
CA THR A 8 0.07 -29.50 -0.53
C THR A 8 -0.06 -30.71 0.43
N PRO A 9 0.42 -30.62 1.70
CA PRO A 9 0.53 -31.77 2.60
C PRO A 9 -0.79 -32.48 2.97
N CYS A 10 -1.95 -31.85 2.68
CA CYS A 10 -3.27 -32.37 3.06
C CYS A 10 -3.86 -33.37 2.03
N ALA A 11 -3.34 -33.46 0.81
CA ALA A 11 -3.91 -34.30 -0.25
C ALA A 11 -3.71 -35.82 -0.08
N ARG A 12 -3.21 -36.30 1.07
CA ARG A 12 -2.90 -37.72 1.32
C ARG A 12 -3.80 -38.45 2.30
N GLU A 13 -4.75 -37.77 2.96
CA GLU A 13 -5.69 -38.45 3.86
C GLU A 13 -7.15 -38.25 3.43
N ARG A 14 -7.71 -39.35 2.92
CA ARG A 14 -9.11 -39.68 2.62
C ARG A 14 -10.17 -38.67 3.13
N GLY A 15 -10.86 -38.00 2.19
CA GLY A 15 -12.27 -37.60 2.38
C GLY A 15 -12.62 -36.11 2.44
N CYS A 16 -11.76 -35.18 2.02
CA CYS A 16 -12.13 -33.76 1.93
C CYS A 16 -12.92 -33.45 0.64
N GLU A 17 -14.20 -33.10 0.76
CA GLU A 17 -14.97 -32.49 -0.32
C GLU A 17 -14.65 -30.99 -0.42
N MET A 18 -14.35 -30.48 -1.61
CA MET A 18 -14.09 -29.05 -1.86
C MET A 18 -15.43 -28.33 -2.08
N SER A 19 -15.66 -27.19 -1.43
CA SER A 19 -16.88 -26.38 -1.60
C SER A 19 -16.79 -25.31 -2.69
N GLY A 20 -15.58 -24.95 -3.12
CA GLY A 20 -15.33 -23.92 -4.13
C GLY A 20 -14.01 -23.19 -3.91
N ASN A 21 -13.88 -21.98 -4.45
CA ASN A 21 -12.75 -21.09 -4.22
C ASN A 21 -13.21 -19.91 -3.36
N CYS A 22 -12.33 -19.44 -2.47
CA CYS A 22 -12.58 -18.27 -1.63
C CYS A 22 -12.92 -17.07 -2.53
N PRO A 23 -14.04 -16.37 -2.30
CA PRO A 23 -14.43 -15.22 -3.13
C PRO A 23 -13.50 -14.02 -2.97
N HIS A 24 -12.62 -14.03 -1.96
CA HIS A 24 -11.70 -12.93 -1.67
C HIS A 24 -10.28 -13.15 -2.22
N CYS A 25 -9.74 -14.37 -2.14
CA CYS A 25 -8.36 -14.65 -2.57
C CYS A 25 -8.24 -15.78 -3.60
N GLY A 26 -9.35 -16.43 -3.97
CA GLY A 26 -9.35 -17.54 -4.92
C GLY A 26 -8.77 -18.84 -4.38
N TYR A 27 -8.38 -18.91 -3.10
CA TYR A 27 -7.83 -20.14 -2.50
C TYR A 27 -8.90 -21.25 -2.44
N PRO A 28 -8.58 -22.51 -2.79
CA PRO A 28 -9.54 -23.60 -2.71
C PRO A 28 -10.02 -23.84 -1.28
N VAL A 29 -11.32 -24.02 -1.08
CA VAL A 29 -11.91 -24.11 0.26
C VAL A 29 -12.56 -25.48 0.47
N LEU A 30 -12.35 -26.04 1.65
CA LEU A 30 -12.99 -27.28 2.10
C LEU A 30 -14.49 -27.05 2.37
N ALA A 31 -15.29 -28.10 2.19
CA ALA A 31 -16.71 -28.09 2.50
C ALA A 31 -16.95 -28.02 4.01
N GLY A 32 -17.80 -27.07 4.42
CA GLY A 32 -18.12 -26.81 5.83
C GLY A 32 -17.28 -25.73 6.50
N GLU A 33 -16.22 -25.25 5.85
CA GLU A 33 -15.45 -24.11 6.35
C GLU A 33 -16.28 -22.82 6.30
N THR A 34 -16.20 -22.03 7.37
CA THR A 34 -16.79 -20.68 7.43
C THR A 34 -15.77 -19.59 7.16
N PHE A 35 -14.46 -19.90 7.20
CA PHE A 35 -13.37 -18.97 6.90
C PHE A 35 -12.38 -19.59 5.93
N CYS A 36 -11.76 -18.77 5.11
CA CYS A 36 -10.67 -19.17 4.26
C CYS A 36 -9.41 -19.38 5.11
N GLU A 37 -8.81 -20.57 5.06
CA GLU A 37 -7.57 -20.87 5.78
C GLU A 37 -6.36 -20.07 5.30
N GLU A 38 -6.39 -19.59 4.05
CA GLU A 38 -5.28 -18.79 3.49
C GLU A 38 -5.38 -17.30 3.85
N CYS A 39 -6.55 -16.68 3.64
CA CYS A 39 -6.73 -15.24 3.85
C CYS A 39 -7.45 -14.87 5.16
N GLY A 40 -7.95 -15.85 5.91
CA GLY A 40 -8.67 -15.66 7.18
C GLY A 40 -10.05 -15.01 7.06
N ARG A 41 -10.49 -14.62 5.85
CA ARG A 41 -11.81 -13.98 5.64
C ARG A 41 -12.93 -15.01 5.68
N ALA A 42 -14.09 -14.58 6.19
CA ALA A 42 -15.30 -15.38 6.15
C ALA A 42 -15.71 -15.68 4.70
N LEU A 43 -16.18 -16.89 4.45
CA LEU A 43 -16.55 -17.37 3.12
C LEU A 43 -17.98 -17.02 2.73
N GLN A 44 -18.79 -16.64 3.73
CA GLN A 44 -20.12 -16.10 3.55
C GLN A 44 -20.15 -14.68 4.10
N VAL A 45 -20.77 -13.78 3.34
CA VAL A 45 -21.10 -12.44 3.83
C VAL A 45 -22.23 -12.60 4.84
N GLY A 46 -21.96 -12.30 6.11
CA GLY A 46 -22.99 -12.23 7.15
C GLY A 46 -24.06 -11.19 6.79
N ALA A 47 -25.23 -11.25 7.44
CA ALA A 47 -26.23 -10.19 7.29
C ALA A 47 -25.61 -8.80 7.54
N PRO A 48 -25.99 -7.74 6.79
CA PRO A 48 -25.44 -6.41 6.99
C PRO A 48 -25.56 -6.00 8.46
N GLY A 49 -24.45 -5.63 9.09
CA GLY A 49 -24.39 -5.29 10.53
C GLY A 49 -24.19 -6.47 11.48
N ALA A 50 -24.02 -7.70 10.99
CA ALA A 50 -23.64 -8.86 11.80
C ALA A 50 -22.13 -9.13 11.75
N CYS A 51 -21.62 -9.69 12.84
CA CYS A 51 -20.22 -10.08 12.98
C CYS A 51 -19.83 -11.10 11.91
N ALA A 52 -18.81 -10.79 11.12
CA ALA A 52 -18.27 -11.66 10.08
C ALA A 52 -17.77 -13.00 10.62
N ALA A 53 -17.45 -13.09 11.92
CA ALA A 53 -16.97 -14.33 12.52
C ALA A 53 -18.02 -15.14 13.26
N CYS A 54 -18.81 -14.51 14.15
CA CYS A 54 -19.74 -15.23 15.02
C CYS A 54 -21.22 -14.97 14.70
N GLY A 55 -21.52 -14.12 13.70
CA GLY A 55 -22.87 -13.77 13.29
C GLY A 55 -23.66 -12.91 14.28
N ALA A 56 -23.06 -12.46 15.38
CA ALA A 56 -23.73 -11.60 16.35
C ALA A 56 -23.97 -10.19 15.79
N ALA A 57 -25.14 -9.61 16.09
CA ALA A 57 -25.51 -8.27 15.60
C ALA A 57 -24.90 -7.11 16.41
N ALA A 58 -24.39 -7.39 17.62
CA ALA A 58 -23.82 -6.37 18.50
C ALA A 58 -22.38 -6.06 18.09
N ILE A 59 -22.21 -4.94 17.37
CA ILE A 59 -20.93 -4.32 17.00
C ILE A 59 -20.89 -2.94 17.65
N ASP A 60 -19.81 -2.62 18.36
CA ASP A 60 -19.63 -1.32 19.02
C ASP A 60 -19.26 -0.20 18.02
N ALA A 61 -19.08 1.03 18.53
CA ALA A 61 -18.79 2.21 17.72
C ALA A 61 -17.39 2.14 17.07
N GLU A 62 -16.48 1.38 17.69
CA GLU A 62 -15.11 1.14 17.23
C GLU A 62 -15.03 -0.03 16.23
N GLY A 63 -16.15 -0.70 15.97
CA GLY A 63 -16.27 -1.78 15.00
C GLY A 63 -15.88 -3.15 15.56
N TYR A 64 -15.82 -3.34 16.87
CA TYR A 64 -15.59 -4.64 17.50
C TYR A 64 -16.89 -5.35 17.81
N CYS A 65 -16.90 -6.67 17.61
CA CYS A 65 -18.04 -7.47 18.03
C CYS A 65 -18.07 -7.61 19.55
N GLU A 66 -19.15 -7.17 20.20
CA GLU A 66 -19.32 -7.25 21.66
C GLU A 66 -19.34 -8.69 22.18
N ARG A 67 -19.62 -9.67 21.31
CA ARG A 67 -19.67 -11.09 21.68
C ARG A 67 -18.32 -11.79 21.61
N CYS A 68 -17.60 -11.65 20.49
CA CYS A 68 -16.36 -12.39 20.26
C CYS A 68 -15.10 -11.51 20.32
N GLY A 69 -15.25 -10.20 20.47
CA GLY A 69 -14.15 -9.24 20.50
C GLY A 69 -13.43 -9.06 19.17
N LEU A 70 -13.89 -9.68 18.08
CA LEU A 70 -13.24 -9.53 16.77
C LEU A 70 -13.60 -8.18 16.16
N ARG A 71 -12.60 -7.43 15.68
CA ARG A 71 -12.82 -6.25 14.87
C ARG A 71 -13.42 -6.64 13.52
N GLN A 72 -14.46 -5.92 13.10
CA GLN A 72 -15.17 -6.20 11.87
C GLN A 72 -14.39 -5.71 10.65
N PRO A 73 -14.38 -6.50 9.56
CA PRO A 73 -13.68 -6.10 8.35
C PRO A 73 -14.21 -4.77 7.81
N THR A 74 -13.30 -3.92 7.36
CA THR A 74 -13.65 -2.65 6.71
C THR A 74 -13.20 -2.63 5.26
N ALA A 75 -13.74 -1.70 4.47
CA ALA A 75 -13.26 -1.47 3.10
C ALA A 75 -11.78 -1.06 3.05
N ARG A 76 -11.20 -0.58 4.17
CA ARG A 76 -9.77 -0.28 4.27
C ARG A 76 -8.90 -1.52 4.45
N ASP A 77 -9.44 -2.64 4.93
CA ASP A 77 -8.63 -3.84 5.16
C ASP A 77 -8.11 -4.45 3.86
N HIS A 78 -8.74 -4.13 2.73
CA HIS A 78 -8.22 -4.39 1.41
C HIS A 78 -8.83 -3.39 0.42
N ALA A 79 -7.99 -2.57 -0.20
CA ALA A 79 -8.39 -1.57 -1.16
C ALA A 79 -7.55 -1.67 -2.43
N GLU A 80 -8.22 -1.53 -3.58
CA GLU A 80 -7.58 -1.48 -4.89
C GLU A 80 -7.95 -0.15 -5.57
N VAL A 81 -7.00 0.45 -6.27
CA VAL A 81 -7.20 1.70 -7.01
C VAL A 81 -6.53 1.61 -8.38
N GLU A 82 -7.17 2.18 -9.40
CA GLU A 82 -6.59 2.34 -10.74
C GLU A 82 -6.68 3.79 -11.17
N ALA A 83 -5.61 4.30 -11.79
CA ALA A 83 -5.56 5.64 -12.35
C ALA A 83 -4.76 5.67 -13.65
N GLY A 84 -5.45 5.79 -14.78
CA GLY A 84 -4.83 5.68 -16.10
C GLY A 84 -4.18 4.31 -16.28
N ARG A 85 -2.86 4.29 -16.47
CA ARG A 85 -2.07 3.05 -16.59
C ARG A 85 -1.42 2.60 -15.29
N ALA A 86 -1.76 3.21 -14.16
CA ALA A 86 -1.20 2.87 -12.87
C ALA A 86 -2.25 2.19 -12.00
N ALA A 87 -1.79 1.39 -11.03
CA ALA A 87 -2.67 0.76 -10.06
C ALA A 87 -2.01 0.68 -8.69
N GLY A 88 -2.83 0.50 -7.65
CA GLY A 88 -2.37 0.30 -6.30
C GLY A 88 -3.22 -0.71 -5.56
N VAL A 89 -2.62 -1.41 -4.60
CA VAL A 89 -3.29 -2.31 -3.66
C VAL A 89 -2.76 -2.03 -2.27
N SER A 90 -3.67 -1.91 -1.31
CA SER A 90 -3.36 -1.86 0.12
C SER A 90 -4.12 -2.98 0.81
N ASP A 91 -3.46 -3.73 1.68
CA ASP A 91 -4.02 -4.86 2.40
C ASP A 91 -3.55 -4.85 3.85
N ARG A 92 -4.46 -5.18 4.76
CA ARG A 92 -4.18 -5.25 6.21
C ARG A 92 -3.06 -6.24 6.56
N GLY A 93 -2.80 -7.23 5.71
CA GLY A 93 -1.96 -8.35 6.07
C GLY A 93 -2.65 -9.36 6.99
N LYS A 94 -1.86 -10.27 7.54
CA LYS A 94 -2.35 -11.42 8.34
C LYS A 94 -2.30 -11.17 9.86
N ARG A 95 -1.51 -10.19 10.33
CA ARG A 95 -1.23 -10.00 11.76
C ARG A 95 -1.87 -8.77 12.38
N HIS A 96 -2.03 -7.68 11.63
CA HIS A 96 -2.60 -6.45 12.16
C HIS A 96 -4.13 -6.54 12.28
N SER A 97 -4.68 -5.88 13.29
CA SER A 97 -6.13 -5.88 13.54
C SER A 97 -6.91 -4.95 12.61
N ARG A 98 -6.22 -3.94 12.04
CA ARG A 98 -6.72 -2.95 11.08
C ARG A 98 -5.61 -2.60 10.09
N ASN A 99 -5.99 -2.03 8.95
CA ASN A 99 -5.04 -1.46 8.01
C ASN A 99 -4.73 0.01 8.39
N GLU A 100 -3.51 0.23 8.86
CA GLU A 100 -2.95 1.50 9.28
C GLU A 100 -2.24 2.21 8.12
N ASP A 101 -2.08 1.55 6.97
CA ASP A 101 -1.66 2.20 5.72
C ASP A 101 -2.79 2.99 5.06
N ALA A 102 -2.39 3.96 4.25
CA ALA A 102 -3.24 4.63 3.29
C ALA A 102 -2.49 4.90 1.97
N MET A 103 -3.25 4.95 0.88
CA MET A 103 -2.71 5.32 -0.43
C MET A 103 -3.65 6.22 -1.20
N ALA A 104 -3.09 7.02 -2.09
CA ALA A 104 -3.81 7.77 -3.10
C ALA A 104 -3.09 7.62 -4.45
N LEU A 105 -3.85 7.46 -5.53
CA LEU A 105 -3.31 7.33 -6.88
C LEU A 105 -4.21 8.06 -7.87
N LEU A 106 -3.66 9.05 -8.58
CA LEU A 106 -4.45 9.94 -9.43
C LEU A 106 -3.76 10.20 -10.78
N ALA A 107 -4.56 10.19 -11.85
CA ALA A 107 -4.15 10.78 -13.12
C ALA A 107 -4.27 12.31 -13.01
N VAL A 108 -3.13 13.00 -13.00
CA VAL A 108 -3.09 14.48 -12.98
C VAL A 108 -3.64 15.00 -14.30
N ASP A 109 -3.21 14.38 -15.40
CA ASP A 109 -3.66 14.56 -16.77
C ASP A 109 -3.36 13.29 -17.60
N ALA A 110 -3.38 13.37 -18.93
CA ALA A 110 -3.16 12.23 -19.82
C ALA A 110 -1.72 11.66 -19.79
N GLU A 111 -0.72 12.45 -19.38
CA GLU A 111 0.69 12.06 -19.40
C GLU A 111 1.29 11.88 -18.00
N VAL A 112 0.67 12.47 -16.97
CA VAL A 112 1.19 12.47 -15.60
C VAL A 112 0.28 11.73 -14.65
N VAL A 113 0.87 10.79 -13.91
CA VAL A 113 0.26 10.11 -12.77
C VAL A 113 1.01 10.51 -11.50
N ALA A 114 0.27 10.72 -10.43
CA ALA A 114 0.80 10.95 -9.09
C ALA A 114 0.28 9.89 -8.12
N GLY A 115 1.14 9.39 -7.25
CA GLY A 115 0.81 8.42 -6.21
C GLY A 115 1.43 8.79 -4.87
N ILE A 116 0.75 8.46 -3.77
CA ILE A 116 1.21 8.64 -2.39
C ILE A 116 0.90 7.37 -1.60
N VAL A 117 1.86 6.96 -0.77
CA VAL A 117 1.68 5.94 0.28
C VAL A 117 2.06 6.58 1.61
N CYS A 118 1.22 6.38 2.62
CA CYS A 118 1.46 6.74 4.01
C CYS A 118 1.26 5.51 4.87
N ASP A 119 2.25 5.18 5.69
CA ASP A 119 2.25 4.06 6.63
C ASP A 119 2.07 4.59 8.05
N GLY A 120 0.98 4.20 8.72
CA GLY A 120 0.66 4.68 10.05
C GLY A 120 1.53 4.00 11.12
N VAL A 121 2.19 4.80 11.96
CA VAL A 121 3.08 4.26 13.01
C VAL A 121 2.25 3.55 14.07
N SER A 122 2.28 2.22 14.15
CA SER A 122 1.40 1.42 15.03
C SER A 122 1.48 1.75 16.52
N SER A 123 2.58 2.33 17.00
CA SER A 123 2.72 2.78 18.39
C SER A 123 2.06 4.13 18.68
N SER A 124 1.59 4.83 17.64
CA SER A 124 0.89 6.10 17.76
C SER A 124 -0.63 5.88 17.93
N PRO A 125 -1.36 6.84 18.53
CA PRO A 125 -2.81 6.81 18.58
C PRO A 125 -3.42 7.02 17.19
N ARG A 126 -4.46 6.24 16.84
CA ARG A 126 -5.22 6.39 15.58
C ARG A 126 -4.32 6.48 14.32
N PRO A 127 -3.36 5.56 14.15
CA PRO A 127 -2.39 5.62 13.05
C PRO A 127 -3.07 5.51 11.67
N ASP A 128 -4.18 4.78 11.62
CA ASP A 128 -5.03 4.63 10.44
C ASP A 128 -5.71 5.95 10.04
N ASP A 129 -6.20 6.75 10.99
CA ASP A 129 -6.75 8.09 10.70
C ASP A 129 -5.64 9.04 10.21
N GLY A 130 -4.46 8.95 10.83
CA GLY A 130 -3.30 9.77 10.50
C GLY A 130 -2.80 9.56 9.08
N SER A 131 -2.54 8.30 8.70
CA SER A 131 -2.10 7.95 7.35
C SER A 131 -3.12 8.33 6.29
N LEU A 132 -4.42 8.13 6.57
CA LEU A 132 -5.49 8.49 5.66
C LEU A 132 -5.55 10.00 5.42
N ALA A 133 -5.56 10.81 6.49
CA ALA A 133 -5.60 12.26 6.38
C ALA A 133 -4.37 12.81 5.63
N ALA A 134 -3.18 12.25 5.91
CA ALA A 134 -1.95 12.61 5.22
C ALA A 134 -2.01 12.29 3.72
N ALA A 135 -2.41 11.07 3.36
CA ALA A 135 -2.51 10.62 1.97
C ALA A 135 -3.52 11.45 1.18
N GLU A 136 -4.73 11.67 1.71
CA GLU A 136 -5.79 12.44 1.04
C GLU A 136 -5.40 13.91 0.86
N ALA A 137 -4.93 14.57 1.93
CA ALA A 137 -4.59 15.98 1.89
C ALA A 137 -3.34 16.25 1.04
N GLY A 138 -2.34 15.38 1.13
CA GLY A 138 -1.14 15.42 0.29
C GLY A 138 -1.49 15.26 -1.18
N ALA A 139 -2.34 14.27 -1.51
CA ALA A 139 -2.72 13.99 -2.90
C ALA A 139 -3.54 15.13 -3.52
N ALA A 140 -4.50 15.68 -2.77
CA ALA A 140 -5.31 16.81 -3.21
C ALA A 140 -4.43 18.03 -3.55
N THR A 141 -3.45 18.35 -2.69
CA THR A 141 -2.49 19.44 -2.92
C THR A 141 -1.57 19.12 -4.09
N LEU A 142 -1.00 17.92 -4.16
CA LEU A 142 -0.09 17.53 -5.24
C LEU A 142 -0.74 17.72 -6.61
N VAL A 143 -1.98 17.24 -6.77
CA VAL A 143 -2.75 17.36 -8.01
C VAL A 143 -3.10 18.82 -8.30
N LYS A 144 -3.53 19.59 -7.29
CA LYS A 144 -3.86 21.01 -7.43
C LYS A 144 -2.64 21.80 -7.94
N GLU A 145 -1.49 21.61 -7.32
CA GLU A 145 -0.25 22.32 -7.67
C GLU A 145 0.22 21.95 -9.08
N LEU A 146 0.26 20.66 -9.40
CA LEU A 146 0.67 20.20 -10.75
C LEU A 146 -0.27 20.72 -11.85
N ARG A 147 -1.59 20.70 -11.62
CA ARG A 147 -2.57 21.28 -12.57
C ARG A 147 -2.49 22.79 -12.66
N GLY A 148 -2.03 23.46 -11.60
CA GLY A 148 -1.73 24.89 -11.57
C GLY A 148 -0.43 25.27 -12.29
N GLY A 149 0.35 24.29 -12.77
CA GLY A 149 1.62 24.51 -13.47
C GLY A 149 2.84 24.60 -12.55
N THR A 150 2.67 24.35 -11.24
CA THR A 150 3.79 24.24 -10.29
C THR A 150 4.68 23.05 -10.67
N GLY A 151 6.00 23.22 -10.57
CA GLY A 151 6.97 22.16 -10.86
C GLY A 151 6.78 20.95 -9.92
N PRO A 152 7.10 19.71 -10.37
CA PRO A 152 6.90 18.51 -9.55
C PRO A 152 7.62 18.53 -8.20
N VAL A 153 8.78 19.17 -8.12
CA VAL A 153 9.56 19.28 -6.89
C VAL A 153 8.83 20.16 -5.87
N GLU A 154 8.40 21.35 -6.29
CA GLU A 154 7.67 22.29 -5.45
C GLU A 154 6.29 21.75 -5.05
N ALA A 155 5.59 21.12 -6.00
CA ALA A 155 4.30 20.47 -5.75
C ALA A 155 4.43 19.33 -4.73
N THR A 156 5.51 18.54 -4.80
CA THR A 156 5.82 17.49 -3.83
C THR A 156 6.07 18.06 -2.42
N ARG A 157 6.85 19.14 -2.32
CA ARG A 157 7.07 19.81 -1.02
C ARG A 157 5.77 20.37 -0.43
N ALA A 158 4.94 20.98 -1.25
CA ALA A 158 3.64 21.48 -0.83
C ALA A 158 2.71 20.34 -0.38
N ALA A 159 2.74 19.19 -1.06
CA ALA A 159 1.98 18.01 -0.68
C ALA A 159 2.40 17.47 0.69
N VAL A 160 3.70 17.36 0.97
CA VAL A 160 4.21 16.93 2.29
C VAL A 160 3.80 17.92 3.37
N ALA A 161 3.97 19.23 3.13
CA ALA A 161 3.57 20.25 4.10
C ALA A 161 2.07 20.16 4.43
N ARG A 162 1.22 19.99 3.40
CA ARG A 162 -0.22 19.82 3.60
C ARG A 162 -0.55 18.53 4.35
N ALA A 163 0.13 17.43 4.03
CA ALA A 163 -0.04 16.15 4.72
C ALA A 163 0.33 16.28 6.22
N ALA A 164 1.45 16.95 6.52
CA ALA A 164 1.89 17.23 7.88
C ALA A 164 0.88 18.08 8.66
N GLU A 165 0.31 19.12 8.05
CA GLU A 165 -0.75 19.91 8.66
C GLU A 165 -2.01 19.08 8.92
N ALA A 166 -2.40 18.22 7.97
CA ALA A 166 -3.62 17.42 8.07
C ALA A 166 -3.55 16.37 9.18
N ILE A 167 -2.40 15.72 9.36
CA ILE A 167 -2.21 14.79 10.48
C ILE A 167 -2.07 15.54 11.82
N ALA A 168 -1.38 16.69 11.84
CA ALA A 168 -1.15 17.44 13.08
C ALA A 168 -2.45 17.93 13.73
N VAL A 169 -3.49 18.27 12.96
CA VAL A 169 -4.78 18.72 13.52
C VAL A 169 -5.62 17.60 14.14
N LEU A 170 -5.25 16.32 13.92
CA LEU A 170 -5.98 15.19 14.49
C LEU A 170 -5.60 14.91 15.95
N GLY A 171 -4.48 15.47 16.42
CA GLY A 171 -3.91 15.15 17.72
C GLY A 171 -3.25 16.34 18.40
N THR A 172 -2.63 16.05 19.54
CA THR A 172 -1.80 17.01 20.30
C THR A 172 -0.39 16.48 20.42
N LEU A 173 0.55 17.29 20.90
CA LEU A 173 1.94 16.85 21.12
C LEU A 173 2.09 15.56 21.95
N HIS A 174 1.11 15.24 22.81
CA HIS A 174 1.14 14.04 23.67
C HIS A 174 0.21 12.91 23.20
N ASP A 175 -0.57 13.15 22.15
CA ASP A 175 -1.56 12.22 21.59
C ASP A 175 -1.65 12.50 20.08
N ALA A 176 -0.53 12.31 19.38
CA ALA A 176 -0.39 12.62 17.97
C ALA A 176 -0.44 11.33 17.15
N PRO A 177 -1.38 11.18 16.19
CA PRO A 177 -1.18 10.17 15.16
C PRO A 177 0.10 10.49 14.40
N ALA A 178 0.80 9.44 13.98
CA ALA A 178 2.02 9.56 13.20
C ALA A 178 1.98 8.64 11.97
N CYS A 179 2.59 9.08 10.88
CA CYS A 179 2.75 8.25 9.68
C CYS A 179 3.99 8.61 8.87
N THR A 180 4.45 7.69 8.02
CA THR A 180 5.41 7.98 6.95
C THR A 180 4.72 8.72 5.80
N PHE A 181 5.51 9.14 4.81
CA PHE A 181 5.02 9.65 3.55
C PHE A 181 6.00 9.32 2.44
N VAL A 182 5.52 8.75 1.33
CA VAL A 182 6.29 8.65 0.08
C VAL A 182 5.38 8.94 -1.09
N SER A 183 5.86 9.79 -2.00
CA SER A 183 5.14 10.22 -3.20
C SER A 183 5.95 9.96 -4.45
N ALA A 184 5.25 9.76 -5.56
CA ALA A 184 5.82 9.66 -6.89
C ALA A 184 4.99 10.49 -7.89
N VAL A 185 5.65 11.33 -8.66
CA VAL A 185 5.09 12.02 -9.84
C VAL A 185 5.82 11.48 -11.07
N VAL A 186 5.08 10.82 -11.96
CA VAL A 186 5.62 10.09 -13.11
C VAL A 186 4.97 10.59 -14.38
N GLY A 187 5.79 11.12 -15.29
CA GLY A 187 5.33 11.57 -16.61
C GLY A 187 6.21 12.67 -17.20
N ARG A 188 5.91 13.09 -18.43
CA ARG A 188 6.66 14.15 -19.15
C ARG A 188 8.19 13.93 -19.17
N GLY A 189 8.59 12.66 -19.33
CA GLY A 189 10.00 12.27 -19.39
C GLY A 189 10.75 12.29 -18.05
N ARG A 190 10.09 12.60 -16.92
CA ARG A 190 10.71 12.69 -15.60
C ARG A 190 9.99 11.83 -14.57
N VAL A 191 10.73 11.50 -13.52
CA VAL A 191 10.22 10.91 -12.29
C VAL A 191 10.68 11.78 -11.12
N THR A 192 9.75 12.20 -10.28
CA THR A 192 10.02 12.91 -9.02
C THR A 192 9.49 12.10 -7.85
N ILE A 193 10.36 11.79 -6.89
CA ILE A 193 10.01 11.11 -5.63
C ILE A 193 10.22 12.09 -4.49
N GLY A 194 9.28 12.14 -3.53
CA GLY A 194 9.51 12.83 -2.27
C GLY A 194 9.03 12.00 -1.08
N TRP A 195 9.81 11.97 0.00
CA TRP A 195 9.54 11.08 1.13
C TRP A 195 9.98 11.64 2.49
N VAL A 196 9.38 11.06 3.53
CA VAL A 196 9.68 11.17 4.96
C VAL A 196 9.39 9.80 5.59
N GLY A 197 10.36 9.22 6.29
CA GLY A 197 10.23 7.89 6.89
C GLY A 197 10.89 6.79 6.08
N ASP A 198 10.42 5.56 6.23
CA ASP A 198 11.05 4.35 5.68
C ASP A 198 10.19 3.60 4.64
N SER A 199 9.03 4.13 4.26
CA SER A 199 8.34 3.69 3.06
C SER A 199 9.19 4.01 1.83
N ARG A 200 9.22 3.09 0.86
CA ARG A 200 10.22 3.10 -0.22
C ARG A 200 9.63 3.31 -1.60
N ALA A 201 10.47 3.86 -2.48
CA ALA A 201 10.23 3.85 -3.91
C ALA A 201 11.39 3.14 -4.64
N TYR A 202 11.05 2.46 -5.73
CA TYR A 202 11.96 1.71 -6.58
C TYR A 202 11.76 2.08 -8.05
N TRP A 203 12.85 2.14 -8.80
CA TRP A 203 12.84 2.16 -10.25
C TRP A 203 13.10 0.74 -10.77
N LEU A 204 12.19 0.24 -11.60
CA LEU A 204 12.24 -1.09 -12.21
C LEU A 204 12.39 -0.93 -13.73
N GLY A 205 13.50 -0.34 -14.15
CA GLY A 205 13.90 -0.27 -15.56
C GLY A 205 15.02 -1.25 -15.88
N ALA A 206 15.78 -0.97 -16.95
CA ALA A 206 16.92 -1.81 -17.37
C ALA A 206 17.95 -2.05 -16.25
N THR A 207 18.16 -1.03 -15.40
CA THR A 207 18.96 -1.14 -14.18
C THR A 207 18.06 -0.82 -12.98
N PRO A 208 17.53 -1.84 -12.28
CA PRO A 208 16.70 -1.62 -11.10
C PRO A 208 17.46 -0.90 -9.99
N ALA A 209 16.79 0.00 -9.26
CA ALA A 209 17.41 0.75 -8.18
C ALA A 209 16.38 1.17 -7.11
N ARG A 210 16.82 1.23 -5.84
CA ARG A 210 16.07 1.92 -4.78
C ARG A 210 16.23 3.43 -4.95
N LEU A 211 15.12 4.16 -4.85
CA LEU A 211 15.07 5.61 -5.07
C LEU A 211 15.10 6.42 -3.77
N THR A 212 14.70 5.81 -2.64
CA THR A 212 14.67 6.43 -1.31
C THR A 212 15.81 5.93 -0.42
N LEU A 213 16.08 6.70 0.64
CA LEU A 213 16.90 6.30 1.78
C LEU A 213 16.02 6.43 3.02
N ASP A 214 15.93 5.36 3.80
CA ASP A 214 15.02 5.28 4.93
C ASP A 214 15.47 6.25 6.04
N ASP A 215 14.53 7.03 6.57
CA ASP A 215 14.73 7.81 7.79
C ASP A 215 14.51 6.89 9.01
N ALA A 216 15.44 5.94 9.22
CA ALA A 216 15.40 5.00 10.32
C ALA A 216 16.79 4.66 10.86
N THR A 217 16.86 4.25 12.13
CA THR A 217 18.06 3.66 12.74
C THR A 217 18.32 2.25 12.21
N GLU A 218 19.52 1.70 12.48
CA GLU A 218 19.82 0.29 12.17
C GLU A 218 18.86 -0.71 12.83
N SER A 219 18.22 -0.31 13.93
CA SER A 219 17.22 -1.12 14.63
C SER A 219 15.80 -0.98 14.07
N GLY A 220 15.60 -0.18 13.02
CA GLY A 220 14.29 0.06 12.40
C GLY A 220 13.43 1.10 13.13
N MET A 221 14.01 1.94 13.99
CA MET A 221 13.27 3.03 14.62
C MET A 221 13.27 4.25 13.71
N LEU A 222 12.10 4.81 13.40
CA LEU A 222 11.99 6.01 12.56
C LEU A 222 12.73 7.20 13.18
N THR A 223 13.41 7.96 12.33
CA THR A 223 14.08 9.22 12.67
C THR A 223 13.38 10.43 12.03
N ALA A 224 12.43 10.21 11.13
CA ALA A 224 11.53 11.23 10.62
C ALA A 224 10.16 10.63 10.30
N TRP A 225 9.09 11.37 10.60
CA TRP A 225 7.70 11.01 10.34
C TRP A 225 6.85 12.28 10.22
N LEU A 226 5.58 12.14 9.83
CA LEU A 226 4.59 13.20 9.93
C LEU A 226 3.80 13.01 11.23
N GLY A 227 3.53 14.09 11.96
CA GLY A 227 2.78 14.07 13.22
C GLY A 227 2.89 15.41 13.95
N ALA A 228 1.98 15.68 14.89
CA ALA A 228 2.06 16.90 15.71
C ALA A 228 3.33 16.95 16.60
N ASP A 229 3.97 15.80 16.80
CA ASP A 229 5.20 15.60 17.58
C ASP A 229 6.48 15.56 16.73
N ALA A 230 6.37 15.61 15.40
CA ALA A 230 7.51 15.51 14.48
C ALA A 230 8.37 16.79 14.40
N GLY A 231 7.85 17.94 14.86
CA GLY A 231 8.51 19.23 14.68
C GLY A 231 8.46 19.72 13.23
N GLU A 232 9.51 20.41 12.77
CA GLU A 232 9.62 20.86 11.38
C GLU A 232 9.96 19.68 10.46
N VAL A 233 9.06 19.36 9.53
CA VAL A 233 9.24 18.28 8.55
C VAL A 233 9.87 18.83 7.27
N ILE A 234 11.08 18.36 6.94
CA ILE A 234 11.76 18.67 5.68
C ILE A 234 11.82 17.40 4.83
N PRO A 235 11.01 17.28 3.76
CA PRO A 235 11.06 16.10 2.91
C PRO A 235 12.33 16.04 2.07
N GLN A 236 12.81 14.82 1.88
CA GLN A 236 13.76 14.53 0.81
C GLN A 236 13.03 14.53 -0.52
N VAL A 237 13.63 15.11 -1.57
CA VAL A 237 13.05 15.13 -2.92
C VAL A 237 14.12 14.83 -3.95
N ARG A 238 13.85 13.89 -4.85
CA ARG A 238 14.74 13.49 -5.94
C ARG A 238 14.00 13.50 -7.26
N THR A 239 14.63 14.05 -8.30
CA THR A 239 14.13 13.98 -9.68
C THR A 239 15.19 13.39 -10.59
N PHE A 240 14.76 12.57 -11.55
CA PHE A 240 15.62 12.06 -12.61
C PHE A 240 14.85 11.87 -13.92
N GLU A 241 15.58 11.74 -15.02
CA GLU A 241 15.07 11.43 -16.35
C GLU A 241 15.47 9.99 -16.70
N PRO A 242 14.54 9.02 -16.74
CA PRO A 242 14.88 7.66 -17.11
C PRO A 242 15.35 7.56 -18.57
N ASP A 243 16.42 6.81 -18.82
CA ASP A 243 16.95 6.61 -20.17
C ASP A 243 16.06 5.75 -21.08
N GLY A 244 15.10 5.02 -20.50
CA GLY A 244 14.19 4.12 -21.20
C GLY A 244 12.89 3.89 -20.44
N PRO A 245 12.01 3.02 -20.95
CA PRO A 245 10.79 2.65 -20.24
C PRO A 245 11.12 1.89 -18.95
N GLY A 246 10.18 1.90 -18.01
CA GLY A 246 10.30 1.18 -16.76
C GLY A 246 9.08 1.43 -15.88
N VAL A 247 9.18 1.09 -14.60
CA VAL A 247 8.11 1.26 -13.63
C VAL A 247 8.65 1.91 -12.38
N VAL A 248 7.90 2.87 -11.83
CA VAL A 248 8.08 3.33 -10.46
C VAL A 248 7.17 2.50 -9.56
N LEU A 249 7.76 1.80 -8.60
CA LEU A 249 7.04 1.07 -7.56
C LEU A 249 7.19 1.81 -6.25
N VAL A 250 6.09 2.10 -5.56
CA VAL A 250 6.08 2.74 -4.24
C VAL A 250 5.44 1.77 -3.24
N CYS A 251 6.02 1.57 -2.07
CA CYS A 251 5.48 0.63 -1.09
C CYS A 251 5.78 0.98 0.37
N SER A 252 4.92 0.51 1.28
CA SER A 252 5.20 0.46 2.73
C SER A 252 6.20 -0.66 3.07
N ASP A 253 6.59 -0.73 4.34
CA ASP A 253 7.56 -1.72 4.84
C ASP A 253 7.04 -3.16 4.81
N GLY A 254 5.72 -3.35 4.88
CA GLY A 254 5.09 -4.66 4.75
C GLY A 254 5.35 -5.33 3.41
N LEU A 255 5.77 -4.61 2.36
CA LEU A 255 6.31 -5.24 1.15
C LEU A 255 7.84 -5.36 1.20
N TRP A 256 8.56 -4.24 1.38
CA TRP A 256 10.02 -4.26 1.21
C TRP A 256 10.72 -5.07 2.31
N GLY A 257 10.09 -5.28 3.47
CA GLY A 257 10.56 -6.18 4.52
C GLY A 257 10.71 -7.63 4.04
N TYR A 258 9.99 -8.02 2.97
CA TYR A 258 10.14 -9.31 2.29
C TYR A 258 10.97 -9.23 1.00
N LEU A 259 10.94 -8.10 0.31
CA LEU A 259 11.65 -7.87 -0.96
C LEU A 259 12.49 -6.58 -0.91
N PRO A 260 13.62 -6.55 -0.18
CA PRO A 260 14.36 -5.31 0.01
C PRO A 260 15.18 -4.89 -1.22
N ALA A 261 15.73 -5.88 -1.95
CA ALA A 261 16.65 -5.67 -3.06
C ALA A 261 15.92 -5.25 -4.35
N PRO A 262 16.37 -4.19 -5.07
CA PRO A 262 15.74 -3.73 -6.30
C PRO A 262 15.64 -4.81 -7.39
N GLU A 263 16.63 -5.70 -7.49
CA GLU A 263 16.66 -6.78 -8.48
C GLU A 263 15.60 -7.85 -8.20
N ASP A 264 15.37 -8.15 -6.92
CA ASP A 264 14.33 -9.09 -6.48
C ASP A 264 12.94 -8.48 -6.69
N MET A 265 12.78 -7.19 -6.36
CA MET A 265 11.57 -6.42 -6.64
C MET A 265 11.24 -6.42 -8.14
N ALA A 266 12.23 -6.13 -9.00
CA ALA A 266 12.06 -6.13 -10.46
C ALA A 266 11.65 -7.51 -10.99
N ARG A 267 12.25 -8.58 -10.45
CA ARG A 267 11.90 -9.96 -10.82
C ARG A 267 10.48 -10.32 -10.41
N ALA A 268 10.05 -9.93 -9.21
CA ALA A 268 8.68 -10.15 -8.73
C ALA A 268 7.65 -9.33 -9.52
N ALA A 269 8.05 -8.17 -10.05
CA ALA A 269 7.19 -7.23 -10.75
C ALA A 269 7.44 -7.17 -12.28
N GLN A 270 7.89 -8.26 -12.89
CA GLN A 270 8.27 -8.32 -14.32
C GLN A 270 7.15 -7.88 -15.29
N ASP A 271 5.88 -8.07 -14.91
CA ASP A 271 4.71 -7.71 -15.71
C ASP A 271 4.15 -6.32 -15.39
N ALA A 272 4.78 -5.56 -14.49
CA ALA A 272 4.25 -4.31 -13.93
C ALA A 272 3.85 -3.26 -14.98
N ALA A 273 4.61 -3.16 -16.08
CA ALA A 273 4.30 -2.20 -17.14
C ALA A 273 3.03 -2.56 -17.93
N ARG A 274 2.71 -3.86 -18.01
CA ARG A 274 1.62 -4.40 -18.85
C ARG A 274 0.37 -4.73 -18.03
N ALA A 275 0.55 -5.14 -16.78
CA ALA A 275 -0.54 -5.50 -15.87
C ALA A 275 -0.27 -4.92 -14.46
N PRO A 276 -0.38 -3.57 -14.29
CA PRO A 276 -0.08 -2.89 -13.03
C PRO A 276 -0.89 -3.44 -11.85
N LEU A 277 -2.22 -3.55 -11.99
CA LEU A 277 -3.09 -4.02 -10.92
C LEU A 277 -2.78 -5.47 -10.54
N ALA A 278 -2.71 -6.36 -11.54
CA ALA A 278 -2.38 -7.76 -11.30
C ALA A 278 -1.00 -7.93 -10.64
N THR A 279 -0.06 -7.03 -10.93
CA THR A 279 1.27 -7.01 -10.32
C THR A 279 1.22 -6.54 -8.88
N ALA A 280 0.52 -5.43 -8.59
CA ALA A 280 0.32 -4.97 -7.22
C ALA A 280 -0.36 -6.05 -6.36
N GLN A 281 -1.42 -6.68 -6.87
CA GLN A 281 -2.08 -7.81 -6.22
C GLN A 281 -1.13 -9.00 -5.97
N ALA A 282 -0.26 -9.32 -6.94
CA ALA A 282 0.70 -10.42 -6.81
C ALA A 282 1.77 -10.13 -5.75
N LEU A 283 2.23 -8.89 -5.64
CA LEU A 283 3.18 -8.46 -4.63
C LEU A 283 2.58 -8.48 -3.22
N VAL A 284 1.33 -8.02 -3.07
CA VAL A 284 0.60 -8.13 -1.80
C VAL A 284 0.40 -9.59 -1.41
N ARG A 285 0.00 -10.46 -2.35
CA ARG A 285 -0.10 -11.90 -2.10
C ARG A 285 1.24 -12.49 -1.67
N LEU A 286 2.33 -12.13 -2.34
CA LEU A 286 3.67 -12.60 -2.00
C LEU A 286 4.05 -12.24 -0.56
N ALA A 287 3.83 -11.00 -0.12
CA ALA A 287 4.09 -10.57 1.26
C ALA A 287 3.22 -11.33 2.26
N ASN A 288 1.94 -11.53 1.94
CA ASN A 288 1.00 -12.30 2.74
C ASN A 288 1.40 -13.78 2.86
N ASP A 289 1.83 -14.41 1.78
CA ASP A 289 2.30 -15.81 1.75
C ASP A 289 3.60 -15.97 2.54
N ALA A 290 4.46 -14.95 2.53
CA ALA A 290 5.69 -14.90 3.33
C ALA A 290 5.46 -14.60 4.83
N GLY A 291 4.22 -14.28 5.21
CA GLY A 291 3.78 -14.20 6.61
C GLY A 291 2.84 -13.05 6.93
N GLY A 292 2.74 -12.03 6.05
CA GLY A 292 1.85 -10.88 6.20
C GLY A 292 1.95 -10.21 7.57
N ARG A 293 3.18 -9.93 8.00
CA ARG A 293 3.47 -9.45 9.36
C ARG A 293 3.01 -8.02 9.59
N ASP A 294 3.01 -7.20 8.54
CA ASP A 294 2.58 -5.81 8.58
C ASP A 294 1.46 -5.53 7.58
N ASN A 295 0.94 -4.30 7.61
CA ASN A 295 0.13 -3.75 6.53
C ASN A 295 0.96 -3.62 5.26
N ILE A 296 0.36 -3.93 4.10
CA ILE A 296 1.08 -4.00 2.83
C ILE A 296 0.41 -3.10 1.82
N THR A 297 1.11 -2.05 1.40
CA THR A 297 0.64 -1.12 0.38
C THR A 297 1.64 -1.00 -0.76
N VAL A 298 1.13 -1.05 -1.99
CA VAL A 298 1.93 -1.06 -3.21
C VAL A 298 1.26 -0.21 -4.27
N LEU A 299 1.99 0.75 -4.85
CA LEU A 299 1.62 1.45 -6.08
C LEU A 299 2.57 1.03 -7.20
N VAL A 300 2.00 0.78 -8.38
CA VAL A 300 2.71 0.42 -9.61
C VAL A 300 2.39 1.46 -10.67
N ILE A 301 3.40 2.27 -11.03
CA ILE A 301 3.23 3.41 -11.93
C ILE A 301 4.17 3.24 -13.13
N PRO A 302 3.66 2.75 -14.28
CA PRO A 302 4.47 2.63 -15.49
C PRO A 302 4.96 3.98 -16.01
N PHE A 303 6.20 4.00 -16.46
CA PHE A 303 6.85 5.10 -17.16
C PHE A 303 7.16 4.68 -18.60
N GLU A 304 6.64 5.45 -19.54
CA GLU A 304 7.04 5.39 -20.93
C GLU A 304 7.90 6.60 -21.24
N LYS A 305 9.03 6.37 -21.92
CA LYS A 305 9.80 7.46 -22.50
C LYS A 305 8.99 7.98 -23.70
N GLY A 306 8.45 9.19 -23.58
CA GLY A 306 7.79 9.85 -24.70
C GLY A 306 8.73 9.86 -25.90
N SER A 307 8.23 9.49 -27.08
CA SER A 307 8.97 9.71 -28.31
C SER A 307 9.20 11.21 -28.45
N THR A 308 10.46 11.65 -28.47
CA THR A 308 10.78 13.03 -28.85
C THR A 308 10.13 13.27 -30.21
N PRO A 309 9.24 14.26 -30.37
CA PRO A 309 8.78 14.65 -31.70
C PRO A 309 10.03 14.97 -32.53
N LYS A 310 10.17 14.27 -33.65
CA LYS A 310 11.25 14.49 -34.60
C LYS A 310 11.07 15.81 -35.33
#